data_AF-A0A9W7I983-F1
#
_entry.id   AF-A0A9W7I983-F1
#
_cell.length_a   1.000
_cell.length_b   1.000
_cell.length_c   1.000
_cell.angle_alpha   90.00
_cell.angle_beta   90.00
_cell.angle_gamma   90.00
#
_symmetry.space_group_name_H-M   'P 1'
#
loop_
_entity.id
_entity.type
_entity.pdbx_description
1 polymer ?
#
loop_
_entity_poly.entity_id
_entity_poly.type
_entity_poly.pdbx_seq_one_letter_code
_entity_poly.pdbx_strand_id
1 'polypeptide(L)' 'MYVAEYEIQFVRLSQFAPELIPSERERCERFHYRLVADVKTYMLAADYTDSDVLVTRANDIELNLGLVSRA' A
#
# COMPACT_ATOMS: atom_id res chain seq x y z
N MET A 1 2.43 -11.03 -4.48
CA MET A 1 2.11 -9.81 -5.24
C MET A 1 2.92 -8.71 -4.62
N TYR A 2 3.70 -8.02 -5.44
CA TYR A 2 4.57 -6.93 -4.99
C TYR A 2 3.75 -5.68 -4.68
N VAL A 3 4.29 -4.76 -3.88
CA VAL A 3 3.61 -3.51 -3.50
C VAL A 3 3.22 -2.70 -4.73
N ALA A 4 4.10 -2.59 -5.72
CA ALA A 4 3.81 -1.90 -6.99
C ALA A 4 2.69 -2.58 -7.79
N GLU A 5 2.68 -3.91 -7.87
CA GLU A 5 1.60 -4.64 -8.55
C GLU A 5 0.27 -4.47 -7.81
N TYR A 6 0.33 -4.50 -6.47
CA TYR A 6 -0.83 -4.32 -5.60
C TYR A 6 -1.43 -2.92 -5.76
N GLU A 7 -0.60 -1.87 -5.77
CA GLU A 7 -1.00 -0.48 -6.02
C GLU A 7 -1.80 -0.35 -7.31
N ILE A 8 -1.27 -0.89 -8.43
CA ILE A 8 -1.95 -0.84 -9.72
C ILE A 8 -3.34 -1.47 -9.64
N GLN A 9 -3.44 -2.67 -9.05
CA GLN A 9 -4.74 -3.35 -8.92
C GLN A 9 -5.67 -2.63 -7.96
N PHE A 10 -5.15 -2.09 -6.86
CA PHE A 10 -5.93 -1.35 -5.87
C PHE A 10 -6.53 -0.08 -6.48
N VAL A 11 -5.73 0.73 -7.18
CA VAL A 11 -6.19 1.93 -7.89
C VAL A 11 -7.24 1.55 -8.94
N ARG A 12 -6.97 0.53 -9.76
CA ARG A 12 -7.91 0.07 -10.78
C ARG A 12 -9.25 -0.38 -10.16
N LEU A 13 -9.23 -1.19 -9.11
CA LEU A 13 -10.45 -1.68 -8.46
C LEU A 13 -11.23 -0.57 -7.75
N SER A 14 -10.53 0.42 -7.21
CA SER A 14 -11.16 1.54 -6.52
C SER A 14 -12.09 2.39 -7.40
N GLN A 15 -11.87 2.36 -8.72
CA GLN A 15 -12.71 3.07 -9.69
C GLN A 15 -14.09 2.44 -9.86
N PHE A 16 -14.25 1.15 -9.53
CA PHE A 16 -15.51 0.43 -9.70
C PHE A 16 -16.44 0.56 -8.49
N ALA A 17 -15.91 0.94 -7.33
CA ALA A 17 -16.67 1.11 -6.10
C ALA A 17 -16.09 2.28 -5.26
N PRO A 18 -16.12 3.52 -5.78
CA PRO A 18 -15.55 4.68 -5.10
C PRO A 18 -16.19 4.94 -3.73
N GLU A 19 -17.44 4.53 -3.52
CA GLU A 19 -18.16 4.61 -2.26
C GLU A 19 -17.56 3.75 -1.14
N LEU A 20 -16.67 2.80 -1.48
CA LEU A 20 -15.97 1.98 -0.50
C LEU A 20 -14.69 2.65 0.03
N ILE A 21 -14.17 3.67 -0.64
CA ILE A 21 -13.04 4.48 -0.20
C ILE A 21 -13.32 5.99 -0.38
N PRO A 22 -14.37 6.53 0.26
CA PRO A 22 -14.82 7.91 0.10
C PRO A 22 -13.80 8.97 0.53
N SER A 23 -12.74 8.60 1.27
CA SER A 23 -11.69 9.53 1.68
C SER A 23 -10.29 8.97 1.45
N GLU A 24 -9.32 9.88 1.35
CA GLU A 24 -7.91 9.51 1.24
C GLU A 24 -7.39 8.76 2.49
N ARG A 25 -7.89 9.14 3.67
CA ARG A 25 -7.61 8.40 4.91
C ARG A 25 -8.06 6.93 4.80
N GLU A 26 -9.30 6.71 4.38
CA GLU A 26 -9.82 5.34 4.22
C GLU A 26 -9.11 4.58 3.10
N ARG A 27 -8.69 5.27 2.04
CA ARG A 27 -7.82 4.70 0.99
C ARG A 27 -6.54 4.16 1.61
N CYS A 28 -5.84 4.98 2.41
CA CYS A 28 -4.61 4.59 3.09
C CYS A 28 -4.81 3.44 4.07
N GLU A 29 -5.85 3.50 4.91
CA GLU A 29 -6.17 2.46 5.88
C GLU A 29 -6.44 1.11 5.20
N ARG A 30 -7.24 1.10 4.12
CA ARG A 30 -7.52 -0.13 3.36
C ARG A 30 -6.31 -0.66 2.62
N PHE A 31 -5.53 0.22 2.01
CA PHE A 31 -4.29 -0.18 1.34
C PHE A 31 -3.35 -0.85 2.34
N HIS A 32 -3.05 -0.18 3.45
CA HIS A 32 -2.19 -0.67 4.53
C HIS A 32 -2.67 -1.99 5.12
N TYR A 33 -3.98 -2.12 5.39
CA TYR A 33 -4.57 -3.32 5.99
C TYR A 33 -4.29 -4.60 5.18
N ARG A 34 -4.30 -4.47 3.85
CA ARG A 34 -4.13 -5.57 2.88
C ARG A 34 -2.70 -5.74 2.37
N LEU A 35 -1.74 -4.94 2.86
CA LEU A 35 -0.32 -5.19 2.59
C LEU A 35 0.11 -6.56 3.10
N VAL A 36 1.13 -7.10 2.43
CA VAL A 36 1.80 -8.34 2.84
C VAL A 36 2.29 -8.19 4.27
N ALA A 37 2.12 -9.25 5.08
CA ALA A 37 2.36 -9.22 6.51
C ALA A 37 3.78 -8.74 6.87
N ASP A 38 4.78 -9.17 6.11
CA ASP A 38 6.17 -8.77 6.32
C ASP A 38 6.32 -7.25 6.13
N VAL A 39 5.88 -6.70 5.01
CA VAL A 39 5.92 -5.24 4.75
C VAL A 39 5.17 -4.48 5.84
N LYS A 40 3.95 -4.91 6.17
CA LYS A 40 3.10 -4.29 7.20
C LYS A 40 3.75 -4.30 8.59
N THR A 41 4.53 -5.32 8.92
CA THR A 41 5.20 -5.43 10.23
C THR A 41 6.27 -4.35 10.43
N TYR A 42 6.93 -3.92 9.35
CA TYR A 42 7.94 -2.86 9.40
C TYR A 42 7.38 -1.46 9.13
N MET A 43 6.11 -1.36 8.75
CA MET A 43 5.39 -0.09 8.76
C MET A 43 5.04 0.25 10.21
N LEU A 44 5.86 1.11 10.82
CA LEU A 44 5.53 1.71 12.12
C LEU A 44 4.12 2.29 12.04
N ALA A 45 3.35 2.20 13.13
CA ALA A 45 1.99 2.74 13.22
C ALA A 45 2.00 4.26 12.98
N ALA A 46 1.95 4.64 11.71
CA ALA A 46 1.83 6.01 11.25
C ALA A 46 0.41 6.21 10.75
N ASP A 47 -0.19 7.35 11.08
CA ASP A 47 -1.49 7.75 10.55
C ASP A 47 -1.25 8.27 9.12
N TYR A 48 -1.12 7.33 8.18
CA TYR A 48 -0.90 7.66 6.77
C TYR A 48 -2.13 8.35 6.22
N THR A 49 -2.01 9.64 5.95
CA THR A 49 -3.08 10.47 5.35
C THR A 49 -2.83 10.78 3.88
N ASP A 50 -1.73 10.27 3.33
CA ASP A 50 -1.26 10.47 1.96
C ASP A 50 -0.87 9.10 1.38
N SER A 51 -1.53 8.71 0.28
CA SER A 51 -1.32 7.39 -0.32
C SER A 51 0.03 7.26 -1.02
N ASP A 52 0.57 8.33 -1.60
CA ASP A 52 1.88 8.31 -2.26
C ASP A 52 2.99 8.06 -1.22
N VAL A 53 2.90 8.70 -0.05
CA VAL A 53 3.83 8.48 1.06
C VAL A 53 3.74 7.05 1.59
N LEU A 54 2.52 6.53 1.75
CA LEU A 54 2.27 5.15 2.20
C LEU A 54 2.89 4.12 1.22
N VAL A 55 2.61 4.28 -0.07
CA VAL A 55 3.08 3.39 -1.14
C VAL A 55 4.60 3.44 -1.25
N THR A 56 5.19 4.63 -1.24
CA THR A 56 6.65 4.80 -1.29
C THR A 56 7.31 4.07 -0.13
N ARG A 57 6.77 4.25 1.08
CA ARG A 57 7.31 3.59 2.27
C ARG A 57 7.17 2.07 2.22
N ALA A 58 6.04 1.57 1.73
CA ALA A 58 5.81 0.14 1.57
C ALA A 58 6.78 -0.48 0.53
N ASN A 59 7.01 0.20 -0.59
CA ASN A 59 7.99 -0.21 -1.60
C ASN A 59 9.42 -0.23 -1.04
N ASP A 60 9.83 0.79 -0.29
CA ASP A 60 11.16 0.83 0.34
C ASP A 60 11.36 -0.36 1.30
N ILE A 61 10.35 -0.70 2.09
CA ILE A 61 10.39 -1.86 2.98
C ILE A 61 10.47 -3.15 2.18
N GLU A 62 9.63 -3.32 1.15
CA GLU A 62 9.62 -4.51 0.31
C GLU A 62 10.99 -4.76 -0.35
N LEU A 63 11.65 -3.69 -0.83
CA LEU A 63 13.01 -3.74 -1.37
C LEU A 63 14.04 -4.09 -0.29
N ASN A 64 13.97 -3.48 0.90
CA ASN A 64 14.89 -3.74 1.99
C ASN A 64 14.79 -5.16 2.56
N LEU A 65 13.61 -5.77 2.45
CA LEU A 65 13.38 -7.18 2.81
C LEU A 65 13.85 -8.16 1.72
N GLY A 66 14.30 -7.67 0.56
CA GLY A 66 14.71 -8.51 -0.57
C GLY A 66 13.57 -9.31 -1.19
N LEU A 67 12.33 -8.88 -0.97
CA LEU A 67 11.15 -9.55 -1.52
C LEU A 67 11.04 -9.32 -3.03
N VAL A 68 11.55 -8.19 -3.52
CA VAL A 68 11.68 -7.86 -4.96
C VAL A 68 13.16 -7.88 -5.34
N SER A 69 13.52 -8.56 -6.43
CA SER A 69 14.86 -8.48 -7.01
C SER A 69 14.99 -7.19 -7.82
N ARG A 70 16.08 -6.43 -7.63
CA ARG A 70 16.45 -5.40 -8.60
C ARG A 70 16.70 -6.09 -9.95
N ALA A 71 15.91 -5.73 -10.96
CA ALA A 71 16.18 -6.09 -12.35
C ALA A 71 17.44 -5.38 -12.85
#